data_AF-A0A7J9CQ87-F1
#
_entry.id   AF-A0A7J9CQ87-F1
#
_cell.length_a   1.000
_cell.length_b   1.000
_cell.length_c   1.000
_cell.angle_alpha   90.00
_cell.angle_beta   90.00
_cell.angle_gamma   90.00
#
_symmetry.space_group_name_H-M   'P 1'
#
loop_
_entity.id
_entity.type
_entity.pdbx_description
1 polymer ?
#
loop_
_entity_poly.entity_id
_entity_poly.type
_entity_poly.pdbx_seq_one_letter_code
_entity_poly.pdbx_strand_id
1 'polypeptide(L)'
;MFALWKKLEALYMMKSLTNRLVLKQRLYTFRVAKGESIRTHISEFVTLLNDLKILEVEISDEDQAMLLHSLPSSYKTFRETKIYGRKISKKLKL
;
A
#
# COMPACT_ATOMS: atom_id res chain seq x y z
N MET A 1 38.22 -5.11 15.18
CA MET A 1 37.15 -6.10 14.87
C MET A 1 35.77 -5.45 14.62
N PHE A 2 35.33 -4.46 15.42
CA PHE A 2 33.97 -3.89 15.31
C PHE A 2 33.64 -3.08 14.05
N ALA A 3 34.64 -2.57 13.32
CA ALA A 3 34.42 -1.74 12.14
C ALA A 3 33.74 -2.50 10.98
N LEU A 4 34.08 -3.79 10.81
CA LEU A 4 33.49 -4.62 9.76
C LEU A 4 32.01 -4.92 10.06
N TRP A 5 31.70 -5.20 11.33
CA TRP A 5 30.35 -5.45 11.81
C TRP A 5 29.45 -4.22 11.63
N LYS A 6 29.91 -3.03 12.03
CA LYS A 6 29.17 -1.78 11.81
C LYS A 6 28.92 -1.48 10.34
N LYS A 7 29.87 -1.82 9.45
CA LYS A 7 29.71 -1.63 8.00
C LYS A 7 28.67 -2.58 7.41
N LEU A 8 28.67 -3.84 7.85
CA LEU A 8 27.65 -4.83 7.48
C LEU A 8 26.25 -4.41 7.95
N GLU A 9 26.15 -3.99 9.21
CA GLU A 9 24.90 -3.50 9.80
C GLU A 9 24.36 -2.27 9.04
N ALA A 10 25.22 -1.29 8.73
CA ALA A 10 24.83 -0.12 7.95
C ALA A 10 24.38 -0.48 6.53
N LEU A 11 25.06 -1.42 5.87
CA LEU A 11 24.67 -1.89 4.54
C LEU A 11 23.33 -2.65 4.56
N TYR A 12 23.11 -3.47 5.58
CA TYR A 12 21.85 -4.19 5.75
C TYR A 12 20.68 -3.22 6.01
N MET A 13 20.87 -2.27 6.94
CA MET A 13 19.92 -1.18 7.21
C MET A 13 19.64 -0.32 5.98
N MET A 14 20.67 0.03 5.21
CA MET A 14 20.51 0.79 3.98
C MET A 14 19.70 0.00 2.96
N LYS A 15 19.98 -1.30 2.79
CA LYS A 15 19.18 -2.18 1.91
C LYS A 15 17.74 -2.28 2.39
N SER A 16 17.47 -2.45 3.68
CA SER A 16 16.11 -2.48 4.19
C SER A 16 15.40 -1.15 3.97
N LEU A 17 16.07 -0.02 4.19
CA LEU A 17 15.52 1.32 3.93
C LEU A 17 15.20 1.50 2.44
N THR A 18 16.13 1.16 1.54
CA THR A 18 15.91 1.22 0.09
C THR A 18 14.76 0.30 -0.32
N ASN A 19 14.70 -0.93 0.21
CA ASN A 19 13.62 -1.86 -0.09
C ASN A 19 12.26 -1.34 0.37
N ARG A 20 12.18 -0.79 1.59
CA ARG A 20 10.96 -0.14 2.10
C ARG A 20 10.51 1.00 1.19
N LEU A 21 11.46 1.83 0.73
CA LEU A 21 11.18 3.00 -0.11
C LEU A 21 10.71 2.58 -1.51
N VAL A 22 11.33 1.56 -2.10
CA VAL A 22 10.92 0.96 -3.38
C VAL A 22 9.52 0.36 -3.30
N LEU A 23 9.21 -0.39 -2.24
CA LEU A 23 7.88 -0.97 -2.04
C LEU A 23 6.81 0.12 -1.84
N LYS A 24 7.10 1.16 -1.05
CA LYS A 24 6.21 2.31 -0.94
C LYS A 24 5.99 2.96 -2.30
N GLN A 25 7.05 3.27 -3.04
CA GLN A 25 6.93 3.84 -4.38
C GLN A 25 6.04 2.98 -5.29
N ARG A 26 6.23 1.65 -5.28
CA ARG A 26 5.36 0.73 -6.03
C ARG A 26 3.91 0.84 -5.59
N LEU A 27 3.62 0.86 -4.29
CA LEU A 27 2.27 1.08 -3.74
C LEU A 27 1.63 2.37 -4.29
N TYR A 28 2.35 3.49 -4.27
CA TYR A 28 1.85 4.79 -4.79
C TYR A 28 1.60 4.78 -6.30
N THR A 29 2.38 4.01 -7.05
CA THR A 29 2.25 3.88 -8.51
C THR A 29 1.35 2.73 -8.95
N PHE A 30 0.87 1.91 -8.01
CA PHE A 30 0.08 0.72 -8.31
C PHE A 30 -1.24 1.13 -8.94
N ARG A 31 -1.51 0.65 -10.16
CA ARG A 31 -2.72 0.95 -10.93
C ARG A 31 -3.12 -0.30 -11.70
N VAL A 32 -4.42 -0.55 -11.77
CA VAL A 32 -4.96 -1.67 -12.57
C VAL A 32 -4.58 -1.50 -14.04
N ALA A 33 -3.99 -2.54 -14.64
CA ALA A 33 -3.74 -2.55 -16.07
C ALA A 33 -5.03 -2.78 -16.88
N LYS A 34 -5.10 -2.23 -18.10
CA LYS A 34 -6.28 -2.35 -18.96
C LYS A 34 -6.47 -3.83 -19.36
N GLY A 35 -7.56 -4.45 -18.90
CA GLY A 35 -7.88 -5.86 -19.14
C GLY A 35 -7.51 -6.80 -17.99
N GLU A 36 -6.90 -6.29 -16.92
CA GLU A 36 -6.59 -7.07 -15.72
C GLU A 36 -7.84 -7.29 -14.86
N SER A 37 -7.95 -8.50 -14.29
CA SER A 37 -9.01 -8.81 -13.35
C SER A 37 -8.80 -8.08 -12.03
N ILE A 38 -9.87 -7.49 -11.49
CA ILE A 38 -9.83 -6.83 -10.18
C ILE A 38 -9.41 -7.78 -9.05
N ARG A 39 -9.69 -9.09 -9.20
CA ARG A 39 -9.25 -10.10 -8.22
C ARG A 39 -7.74 -10.27 -8.23
N THR A 40 -7.13 -10.28 -9.41
CA THR A 40 -5.67 -10.36 -9.57
C THR A 40 -5.02 -9.11 -8.97
N HIS A 41 -5.55 -7.93 -9.29
CA HIS A 41 -5.08 -6.66 -8.73
C HIS A 41 -5.13 -6.62 -7.20
N ILE A 42 -6.24 -7.08 -6.59
CA ILE A 42 -6.37 -7.15 -5.13
C ILE A 42 -5.34 -8.13 -4.54
N SER A 43 -5.14 -9.28 -5.16
CA SER A 43 -4.16 -10.28 -4.70
C SER A 43 -2.73 -9.73 -4.74
N GLU A 44 -2.36 -9.05 -5.82
CA GLU A 44 -1.06 -8.40 -5.95
C GLU A 44 -0.89 -7.28 -4.92
N PHE A 45 -1.93 -6.48 -4.70
CA PHE A 45 -1.90 -5.42 -3.69
C PHE A 45 -1.70 -5.98 -2.26
N VAL A 46 -2.43 -7.05 -1.90
CA VAL A 46 -2.27 -7.73 -0.61
C VAL A 46 -0.87 -8.33 -0.47
N THR A 47 -0.29 -8.86 -1.55
CA THR A 47 1.09 -9.35 -1.56
C THR A 47 2.07 -8.22 -1.29
N LEU A 48 1.89 -7.06 -1.92
CA LEU A 48 2.71 -5.87 -1.73
C LEU A 48 2.63 -5.33 -0.28
N LEU A 49 1.44 -5.37 0.32
CA LEU A 49 1.26 -5.07 1.75
C LEU A 49 1.98 -6.08 2.65
N ASN A 50 1.91 -7.38 2.33
CA ASN A 50 2.62 -8.40 3.09
C ASN A 50 4.15 -8.22 3.01
N ASP A 51 4.69 -7.86 1.84
CA ASP A 51 6.12 -7.56 1.68
C ASP A 51 6.54 -6.36 2.53
N LEU A 52 5.70 -5.31 2.61
CA LEU A 52 5.92 -4.18 3.51
C LEU A 52 5.92 -4.61 4.99
N LYS A 53 5.01 -5.52 5.37
CA LYS A 53 4.92 -6.06 6.73
C LYS A 53 6.14 -6.92 7.11
N ILE A 54 6.67 -7.72 6.17
CA ILE A 54 7.90 -8.50 6.37
C ILE A 54 9.09 -7.58 6.65
N LEU A 55 9.11 -6.40 6.03
CA LEU A 55 10.11 -5.38 6.31
C LEU A 55 9.81 -4.57 7.58
N GLU A 56 8.89 -4.98 8.45
CA GLU A 56 8.47 -4.28 9.67
C GLU A 56 8.02 -2.82 9.41
N VAL A 57 7.40 -2.57 8.26
CA VAL A 57 6.75 -1.28 8.00
C VAL A 57 5.33 -1.33 8.55
N GLU A 58 4.99 -0.35 9.40
CA GLU A 58 3.61 -0.15 9.80
C GLU A 58 2.77 0.25 8.59
N ILE A 59 1.72 -0.53 8.31
CA ILE A 59 0.76 -0.26 7.25
C ILE A 59 -0.33 0.61 7.85
N SER A 60 -0.41 1.86 7.40
CA SER A 60 -1.46 2.78 7.84
C SER A 60 -2.78 2.54 7.09
N ASP A 61 -3.88 3.07 7.64
CA ASP A 61 -5.17 3.11 6.96
C ASP A 61 -5.08 3.83 5.59
N GLU A 62 -4.16 4.79 5.45
CA GLU A 62 -3.91 5.51 4.20
C GLU A 62 -3.24 4.62 3.15
N ASP A 63 -2.25 3.81 3.57
CA ASP A 63 -1.60 2.83 2.70
C ASP A 63 -2.62 1.80 2.19
N GLN A 64 -3.56 1.36 3.04
CA GLN A 64 -4.66 0.48 2.63
C GLN A 64 -5.69 1.18 1.73
N ALA A 65 -5.95 2.47 1.96
CA ALA A 65 -6.85 3.26 1.12
C ALA A 65 -6.30 3.47 -0.30
N MET A 66 -4.99 3.32 -0.52
CA MET A 66 -4.41 3.34 -1.87
C MET A 66 -4.98 2.27 -2.80
N LEU A 67 -5.45 1.13 -2.25
CA LEU A 67 -6.18 0.13 -3.03
C LEU A 67 -7.38 0.75 -3.72
N LEU A 68 -8.16 1.58 -2.99
CA LEU A 68 -9.32 2.25 -3.56
C LEU A 68 -8.90 3.26 -4.63
N HIS A 69 -7.74 3.91 -4.47
CA HIS A 69 -7.22 4.87 -5.44
C HIS A 69 -6.75 4.21 -6.75
N SER A 70 -6.17 3.03 -6.65
CA SER A 70 -5.60 2.26 -7.77
C SER A 70 -6.63 1.59 -8.68
N LEU A 71 -7.90 1.50 -8.25
CA LEU A 71 -8.99 0.90 -9.03
C LEU A 71 -9.23 1.64 -10.36
N PRO A 72 -9.78 0.97 -11.39
CA PRO A 72 -10.13 1.62 -12.65
C PRO A 72 -11.30 2.60 -12.47
N SER A 73 -11.45 3.52 -13.42
CA SER A 73 -12.58 4.48 -13.44
C SER A 73 -13.95 3.80 -13.52
N SER A 74 -14.04 2.55 -14.00
CA SER A 74 -15.28 1.76 -13.98
C SER A 74 -15.78 1.43 -12.58
N TYR A 75 -14.90 1.46 -11.57
CA TYR A 75 -15.24 1.25 -10.15
C TYR A 75 -15.32 2.58 -9.38
N LYS A 76 -15.39 3.72 -10.08
CA LYS A 76 -15.49 5.05 -9.49
C LYS A 76 -16.72 5.18 -8.58
N THR A 77 -17.87 4.62 -8.97
CA THR A 77 -19.08 4.61 -8.14
C THR A 77 -18.84 3.91 -6.81
N PHE A 78 -18.20 2.73 -6.80
CA PHE A 78 -17.87 2.02 -5.57
C PHE A 78 -16.89 2.81 -4.68
N ARG A 79 -15.90 3.46 -5.28
CA ARG A 79 -14.96 4.35 -4.58
C ARG A 79 -15.68 5.51 -3.91
N GLU A 80 -16.58 6.18 -4.63
CA GLU A 80 -17.35 7.31 -4.14
C GLU A 80 -18.36 6.89 -3.07
N THR A 81 -19.11 5.79 -3.26
CA THR A 81 -20.06 5.31 -2.26
C THR A 81 -19.40 4.95 -0.93
N LYS A 82 -18.19 4.36 -0.92
CA LYS A 82 -17.48 4.03 0.34
C LYS A 82 -16.94 5.29 1.05
N ILE A 83 -16.54 6.32 0.30
CA ILE A 83 -16.05 7.60 0.85
C ILE A 83 -17.21 8.46 1.36
N TYR A 84 -18.29 8.58 0.58
CA TYR A 84 -19.44 9.43 0.90
C TYR A 84 -20.50 8.74 1.76
N GLY A 85 -20.68 7.42 1.67
CA GLY A 85 -21.61 6.65 2.51
C GLY A 85 -21.24 6.73 4.00
N ARG A 86 -19.95 6.87 4.32
CA ARG A 86 -19.46 7.13 5.68
C ARG A 86 -19.80 8.53 6.19
N LYS A 87 -19.99 9.50 5.29
CA LYS A 87 -20.37 10.89 5.60
C LYS A 87 -21.86 10.98 5.96
N ILE A 88 -22.70 10.15 5.34
CA ILE A 88 -24.14 10.12 5.60
C ILE A 88 -24.45 9.40 6.93
N SER A 89 -23.76 8.29 7.24
CA SER A 89 -23.99 7.57 8.52
C SER A 89 -23.56 8.35 9.76
N LYS A 90 -22.55 9.24 9.65
CA LYS A 90 -22.20 10.17 10.73
C LYS A 90 -23.20 11.32 10.91
N LYS A 91 -23.95 11.68 9.86
CA LYS A 91 -24.96 12.75 9.91
C LYS A 91 -26.29 12.31 10.51
N LEU A 92 -26.57 11.00 10.53
CA LEU A 92 -27.78 10.40 11.11
C LEU A 92 -27.65 10.08 12.62
N LYS A 93 -26.54 10.44 13.25
CA LYS A 93 -26.31 10.31 14.71
C LYS A 93 -26.26 11.66 15.45
N LEU A 94 -26.92 12.69 14.91
CA LEU A 94 -27.12 13.98 15.55
C LEU A 94 -28.59 14.14 15.93
#